data_AF-A0A7K8KK17-F1
#
_entry.id   AF-A0A7K8KK17-F1
#
_cell.length_a   1.000
_cell.length_b   1.000
_cell.length_c   1.000
_cell.angle_alpha   90.00
_cell.angle_beta   90.00
_cell.angle_gamma   90.00
#
_symmetry.space_group_name_H-M   'P 1'
#
loop_
_entity.id
_entity.type
_entity.pdbx_description
1 polymer ?
#
loop_
_entity_poly.entity_id
_entity_poly.type
_entity_poly.pdbx_seq_one_letter_code
_entity_poly.pdbx_strand_id
1 'polypeptide(L)'
;PLRSRAYKWYVPREIYPNTTYPPYCGGPAYVLSGDLAGKIYGVAQTLPVINMEDSFTGICLHALGVGVTDSPAGTFLMYRVEYEACRFARLA
;
A
#
# COMPACT_ATOMS: atom_id res chain seq x y z
N PRO A 1 11.58 -1.75 4.80
CA PRO A 1 11.34 -2.72 5.90
C PRO A 1 12.00 -2.31 7.23
N LEU A 2 11.21 -2.18 8.31
CA LEU A 2 11.76 -1.95 9.65
C LEU A 2 12.36 -3.25 10.19
N ARG A 3 13.59 -3.22 10.70
CA ARG A 3 14.35 -4.41 11.10
C ARG A 3 14.52 -4.59 12.61
N SER A 4 13.95 -3.70 13.41
CA SER A 4 13.91 -3.85 14.86
C SER A 4 12.54 -4.34 15.30
N ARG A 5 12.52 -5.35 16.20
CA ARG A 5 11.30 -5.89 16.81
C ARG A 5 10.56 -4.87 17.70
N ALA A 6 11.17 -3.73 18.00
CA ALA A 6 10.53 -2.65 18.75
C ALA A 6 9.42 -1.93 17.96
N TYR A 7 9.38 -2.07 16.63
CA TYR A 7 8.40 -1.39 15.78
C TYR A 7 7.23 -2.31 15.43
N LYS A 8 6.01 -1.76 15.43
CA LYS A 8 4.77 -2.44 15.00
C LYS A 8 4.96 -3.17 13.67
N TRP A 9 5.56 -2.50 12.69
CA TRP A 9 5.76 -2.99 11.32
C TRP A 9 7.12 -3.66 11.09
N TYR A 10 7.65 -4.33 12.11
CA TYR A 10 8.86 -5.13 12.00
C TYR A 10 8.71 -6.22 10.92
N VAL A 11 9.69 -6.29 10.02
CA VAL A 11 9.79 -7.35 9.02
C VAL A 11 11.17 -7.99 9.10
N PRO A 12 11.28 -9.28 9.48
CA PRO A 12 12.54 -10.01 9.53
C PRO A 12 13.16 -10.21 8.13
N ARG A 13 14.49 -10.42 8.07
CA ARG A 13 15.18 -10.64 6.79
C ARG A 13 14.85 -12.01 6.19
N GLU A 14 14.53 -12.95 7.06
CA GLU A 14 14.15 -14.31 6.74
C GLU A 14 12.83 -14.37 5.96
N ILE A 15 11.90 -13.44 6.25
CA ILE A 15 10.63 -13.32 5.52
C ILE A 15 10.79 -12.44 4.27
N TYR A 16 11.51 -11.32 4.39
CA TYR A 16 11.74 -10.41 3.26
C TYR A 16 13.23 -9.99 3.20
N PRO A 17 14.05 -10.63 2.35
CA PRO A 17 15.50 -10.45 2.35
C PRO A 17 15.93 -9.11 1.76
N ASN A 18 15.14 -8.54 0.84
CA ASN A 18 15.48 -7.30 0.15
C ASN A 18 15.58 -6.12 1.12
N THR A 19 16.49 -5.19 0.83
CA THR A 19 16.72 -4.00 1.66
C THR A 19 15.59 -2.99 1.56
N THR A 20 14.89 -2.94 0.43
CA THR A 20 13.82 -1.98 0.12
C THR A 20 12.56 -2.69 -0.40
N TYR A 21 11.39 -2.10 -0.16
CA TYR A 21 10.14 -2.55 -0.78
C TYR A 21 10.02 -2.00 -2.21
N PRO A 22 9.30 -2.68 -3.12
CA PRO A 22 8.90 -2.06 -4.38
C PRO A 22 7.97 -0.86 -4.12
N PRO A 23 7.72 0.00 -5.12
CA PRO A 23 6.71 1.06 -5.01
C PRO A 23 5.36 0.53 -4.53
N TYR A 24 4.74 1.24 -3.59
CA TYR A 24 3.45 0.88 -3.00
C TYR A 24 2.68 2.14 -2.61
N CYS A 25 1.34 2.06 -2.61
CA CYS A 25 0.51 3.13 -2.07
C CYS A 25 0.49 3.02 -0.54
N GLY A 26 0.89 4.08 0.16
CA GLY A 26 0.85 4.13 1.62
C GLY A 26 -0.22 5.10 2.11
N GLY A 27 -0.86 4.78 3.23
CA GLY A 27 -1.84 5.68 3.86
C GLY A 27 -3.28 5.35 3.55
N PRO A 28 -4.25 6.07 4.17
CA PRO A 28 -5.39 5.45 4.84
C PRO A 28 -6.29 4.63 3.92
N ALA A 29 -6.26 4.91 2.62
CA ALA A 29 -6.87 4.07 1.61
C ALA A 29 -6.16 4.27 0.26
N TYR A 30 -6.35 3.29 -0.62
CA TYR A 30 -6.00 3.32 -2.03
C TYR A 30 -7.17 2.75 -2.84
N VAL A 31 -7.28 3.14 -4.11
CA VAL A 31 -8.35 2.69 -5.01
C VAL A 31 -7.73 1.81 -6.09
N LEU A 32 -8.42 0.71 -6.40
CA LEU A 32 -8.04 -0.23 -7.44
C LEU A 32 -9.27 -0.82 -8.12
N SER A 33 -9.14 -1.31 -9.35
CA SER A 33 -10.24 -1.92 -10.08
C SER A 33 -10.62 -3.28 -9.48
N GLY A 34 -11.90 -3.66 -9.57
CA GLY A 34 -12.38 -4.92 -9.01
C GLY A 34 -11.67 -6.16 -9.56
N ASP A 35 -11.29 -6.16 -10.84
CA ASP A 35 -10.52 -7.27 -11.44
C ASP A 35 -9.10 -7.37 -10.88
N LEU A 36 -8.48 -6.23 -10.55
CA LEU A 36 -7.15 -6.19 -9.94
C LEU A 36 -7.18 -6.76 -8.52
N ALA A 37 -8.27 -6.57 -7.77
CA ALA A 37 -8.43 -7.17 -6.44
C ALA A 37 -8.31 -8.71 -6.49
N GLY A 38 -8.95 -9.34 -7.48
CA GLY A 38 -8.88 -10.80 -7.67
C GLY A 38 -7.48 -11.27 -8.06
N LYS A 39 -6.78 -10.51 -8.92
CA LYS A 39 -5.39 -10.80 -9.30
C LYS A 39 -4.43 -10.69 -8.11
N ILE A 40 -4.58 -9.64 -7.30
CA ILE A 40 -3.83 -9.44 -6.06
C ILE A 40 -4.06 -10.61 -5.11
N TYR A 41 -5.33 -10.99 -4.89
CA TYR A 41 -5.66 -12.14 -4.03
C TYR A 41 -4.98 -13.43 -4.51
N GLY A 42 -5.00 -13.70 -5.81
CA GLY A 42 -4.37 -14.87 -6.41
C GLY A 42 -2.86 -14.91 -6.22
N VAL A 43 -2.16 -13.81 -6.51
CA VAL A 43 -0.68 -13.75 -6.34
C VAL A 43 -0.28 -13.73 -4.86
N ALA A 44 -1.11 -13.16 -3.97
CA ALA A 44 -0.84 -13.13 -2.54
C ALA A 44 -0.74 -14.54 -1.93
N GLN A 45 -1.39 -15.55 -2.53
CA GLN A 45 -1.30 -16.94 -2.07
C GLN A 45 0.07 -17.58 -2.33
N THR A 46 0.91 -17.00 -3.20
CA THR A 46 2.21 -17.56 -3.60
C THR A 46 3.39 -16.83 -2.98
N LEU A 47 3.15 -15.70 -2.31
CA LEU A 47 4.18 -14.81 -1.79
C LEU A 47 4.28 -14.89 -0.26
N PRO A 48 5.48 -14.77 0.33
CA PRO A 48 5.64 -14.67 1.78
C PRO A 48 4.96 -13.41 2.32
N VAL A 49 3.98 -13.60 3.21
CA VAL A 49 3.26 -12.50 3.86
C VAL A 49 4.16 -11.75 4.82
N ILE A 50 4.09 -10.41 4.80
CA ILE A 50 4.76 -9.52 5.74
C ILE A 50 3.76 -8.76 6.61
N ASN A 51 4.24 -8.27 7.75
CA ASN A 51 3.43 -7.51 8.74
C ASN A 51 2.95 -6.14 8.23
N MET A 52 3.62 -5.57 7.21
CA MET A 52 3.23 -4.27 6.63
C MET A 52 2.33 -4.48 5.41
N GLU A 53 1.02 -4.31 5.59
CA GLU A 53 -0.02 -4.59 4.60
C GLU A 53 0.11 -3.72 3.34
N ASP A 54 0.33 -2.42 3.49
CA ASP A 54 0.50 -1.49 2.35
C ASP A 54 1.70 -1.91 1.48
N SER A 55 2.80 -2.29 2.13
CA SER A 55 3.97 -2.82 1.44
C SER A 55 3.72 -4.20 0.83
N PHE A 56 2.93 -5.06 1.48
CA PHE A 56 2.58 -6.37 0.93
C PHE A 56 1.74 -6.25 -0.34
N THR A 57 0.77 -5.32 -0.36
CA THR A 57 0.02 -4.98 -1.57
C THR A 57 0.97 -4.51 -2.69
N GLY A 58 1.94 -3.65 -2.39
CA GLY A 58 2.96 -3.25 -3.36
C GLY A 58 3.82 -4.40 -3.90
N ILE A 59 4.16 -5.36 -3.04
CA ILE A 59 4.88 -6.58 -3.47
C ILE A 59 4.00 -7.41 -4.42
N CYS A 60 2.70 -7.55 -4.14
CA CYS A 60 1.76 -8.23 -5.03
C CYS A 60 1.64 -7.52 -6.39
N LEU A 61 1.50 -6.18 -6.38
CA LEU A 61 1.44 -5.38 -7.61
C LEU A 61 2.72 -5.50 -8.44
N HIS A 62 3.88 -5.48 -7.78
CA HIS A 62 5.16 -5.66 -8.43
C HIS A 62 5.28 -7.04 -9.10
N ALA A 63 4.84 -8.11 -8.42
CA ALA A 63 4.81 -9.45 -8.99
C ALA A 63 3.86 -9.57 -10.20
N LEU A 64 2.79 -8.77 -10.23
CA LEU A 64 1.84 -8.69 -11.35
C LEU A 64 2.31 -7.74 -12.47
N GLY A 65 3.42 -7.03 -12.30
CA GLY A 65 3.89 -6.02 -13.26
C GLY A 65 3.03 -4.76 -13.32
N VAL A 66 2.24 -4.47 -12.27
CA VAL A 66 1.34 -3.32 -12.19
C VAL A 66 2.03 -2.18 -11.45
N GLY A 67 2.07 -1.00 -12.08
CA GLY A 67 2.59 0.22 -11.45
C GLY A 67 1.58 0.88 -10.51
N VAL A 68 2.09 1.56 -9.49
CA VAL A 68 1.29 2.45 -8.64
C VAL A 68 1.28 3.87 -9.19
N THR A 69 0.24 4.62 -8.89
CA THR A 69 0.09 6.02 -9.28
C THR A 69 -0.23 6.88 -8.07
N ASP A 70 0.19 8.14 -8.10
CA ASP A 70 -0.19 9.11 -7.08
C ASP A 70 -1.69 9.39 -7.13
N SER A 71 -2.27 9.59 -5.95
CA SER A 71 -3.64 10.08 -5.82
C SER A 71 -3.74 11.55 -6.27
N PRO A 72 -4.91 12.01 -6.71
CA PRO A 72 -5.12 13.44 -6.97
C PRO A 72 -4.75 14.31 -5.77
N ALA A 73 -4.28 15.54 -6.03
CA ALA A 73 -3.85 16.45 -4.98
C ALA A 73 -4.98 16.74 -3.98
N GLY A 74 -4.67 16.64 -2.68
CA GLY A 74 -5.63 16.89 -1.62
C GLY A 74 -6.58 15.73 -1.32
N THR A 75 -6.43 14.58 -1.99
CA THR A 75 -7.12 13.32 -1.67
C THR A 75 -6.24 12.40 -0.81
N PHE A 76 -6.85 11.43 -0.10
CA PHE A 76 -6.17 10.40 0.72
C PHE A 76 -5.05 10.92 1.66
N LEU A 77 -5.33 12.00 2.39
CA LEU A 77 -4.35 12.66 3.25
C LEU A 77 -4.03 11.84 4.51
N MET A 78 -2.75 11.78 4.88
CA MET A 78 -2.24 11.13 6.09
C MET A 78 -2.52 11.89 7.39
N TYR A 79 -3.13 13.07 7.28
CA TYR A 79 -3.47 13.94 8.41
C TYR A 79 -4.93 14.35 8.33
N ARG A 80 -5.52 14.62 9.48
CA ARG A 80 -6.89 15.09 9.58
C ARG A 80 -7.00 16.49 8.97
N VAL A 81 -8.02 16.67 8.16
CA VAL A 81 -8.42 17.97 7.61
C VAL A 81 -9.82 18.28 8.13
N GLU A 82 -10.04 19.52 8.54
CA GLU A 82 -11.37 19.98 8.94
C GLU A 82 -12.34 19.93 7.75
N TYR A 83 -13.56 19.48 8.03
CA TYR A 83 -14.58 19.34 7.01
C TYR A 83 -15.00 20.71 6.47
N GLU A 84 -14.97 20.87 5.14
CA GLU A 84 -15.40 22.07 4.43
C GLU A 84 -16.14 21.66 3.15
N ALA A 85 -17.43 21.98 3.07
CA ALA A 85 -18.30 21.43 2.04
C ALA A 85 -17.82 21.72 0.60
N CYS A 86 -17.35 22.94 0.30
CA CYS A 86 -16.91 23.30 -1.05
C CYS A 86 -15.61 22.59 -1.45
N ARG A 87 -14.66 22.43 -0.53
CA ARG A 87 -13.41 21.70 -0.73
C ARG A 87 -13.68 20.22 -0.97
N PHE A 88 -14.54 19.61 -0.17
CA PHE A 88 -14.85 18.19 -0.29
C PHE A 88 -15.71 17.87 -1.53
N ALA A 89 -16.58 18.79 -1.95
CA ALA A 89 -17.33 18.67 -3.21
C ALA A 89 -16.47 18.78 -4.48
N ARG A 90 -15.23 19.24 -4.34
CA ARG A 90 -14.25 19.41 -5.45
C ARG A 90 -13.07 18.45 -5.34
N LEU A 91 -13.16 17.43 -4.48
CA LEU A 91 -12.20 16.33 -4.52
C LEU A 91 -12.31 15.67 -5.90
N ALA A 92 -11.17 15.57 -6.58
CA ALA A 92 -11.08 15.02 -7.92
C ALA A 92 -11.50 13.55 -7.97
#